data_AF-A0A139XH76-F1
#
_entry.id   AF-A0A139XH76-F1
#
_cell.length_a   1.000
_cell.length_b   1.000
_cell.length_c   1.000
_cell.angle_alpha   90.00
_cell.angle_beta   90.00
_cell.angle_gamma   90.00
#
_symmetry.space_group_name_H-M   'P 1'
#
loop_
_entity.id
_entity.type
_entity.pdbx_description
1 polymer ?
#
loop_
_entity_poly.entity_id
_entity_poly.type
_entity_poly.pdbx_seq_one_letter_code
_entity_poly.pdbx_strand_id
1 'polypeptide(L)'
;MAELSGEIIQELSRVLRPFMWDKQQRQSYLVMALGTNANVLNRLVWDTSVDVFIPQMVKELVAFEEIASGKPALCILLEVIRENVGVDIQPKIDNLLQQIREELIKKENQVPKIYSQVLDEYFTVTLDKLREQGCLDIRKNQIHSHCKFSYVAKISDFELSFGIFSMRGEAFFLFSEFASINMKILQRFTSQCSEWAREKVNPSTVGQAIYNFRAPTHLCFAVAIVDTVDDKTVSEVQTTNPLDHSLDLLWYEVPVIYELSRKKLYFYNKPSNFWENFKGEVVWKKLRTVIQDILSG
;
A
#
# COMPACT_ATOMS: atom_id res chain seq x y z
N MET A 1 -12.79 -11.16 3.03
CA MET A 1 -11.54 -11.54 3.75
C MET A 1 -11.23 -12.98 3.40
N ALA A 2 -10.01 -13.28 2.95
CA ALA A 2 -9.60 -14.66 2.73
C ALA A 2 -9.53 -15.37 4.09
N GLU A 3 -10.22 -16.50 4.23
CA GLU A 3 -10.07 -17.40 5.38
C GLU A 3 -9.25 -18.62 4.95
N LEU A 4 -8.50 -19.26 5.83
CA LEU A 4 -7.88 -20.56 5.50
C LEU A 4 -8.85 -21.69 5.83
N SER A 5 -8.76 -22.80 5.12
CA SER A 5 -9.53 -24.00 5.43
C SER A 5 -9.25 -24.48 6.87
N GLY A 6 -10.28 -25.04 7.52
CA GLY A 6 -10.15 -25.55 8.89
C GLY A 6 -9.09 -26.63 9.02
N GLU A 7 -8.86 -27.41 7.96
CA GLU A 7 -7.79 -28.42 7.89
C GLU A 7 -6.39 -27.79 7.94
N ILE A 8 -6.13 -26.74 7.15
CA ILE A 8 -4.86 -26.00 7.20
C ILE A 8 -4.66 -25.37 8.58
N ILE A 9 -5.70 -24.78 9.18
CA ILE A 9 -5.61 -24.19 10.53
C ILE A 9 -5.25 -25.27 11.56
N GLN A 10 -5.84 -26.45 11.46
CA GLN A 10 -5.55 -27.55 12.38
C GLN A 10 -4.11 -28.05 12.25
N GLU A 11 -3.61 -28.19 11.03
CA GLU A 11 -2.21 -28.58 10.79
C GLU A 11 -1.23 -27.49 11.24
N LEU A 12 -1.55 -26.21 11.01
CA LEU A 12 -0.80 -25.08 11.55
C LEU A 12 -0.75 -25.13 13.07
N SER A 13 -1.87 -25.40 13.74
CA SER A 13 -1.89 -25.57 15.21
C SER A 13 -0.95 -26.68 15.67
N ARG A 14 -0.90 -27.81 14.96
CA ARG A 14 0.01 -28.93 15.30
C ARG A 14 1.48 -28.53 15.14
N VAL A 15 1.82 -27.87 14.04
CA VAL A 15 3.20 -27.49 13.71
C VAL A 15 3.71 -26.33 14.57
N LEU A 16 2.85 -25.34 14.86
CA LEU A 16 3.23 -24.12 15.57
C LEU A 16 3.22 -24.28 17.10
N ARG A 17 2.45 -25.21 17.65
CA ARG A 17 2.30 -25.37 19.11
C ARG A 17 3.64 -25.45 19.88
N PRO A 18 4.67 -26.18 19.42
CA PRO A 18 5.96 -26.22 20.12
C PRO A 18 6.70 -24.88 20.20
N PHE A 19 6.42 -23.96 19.28
CA PHE A 19 7.07 -22.64 19.15
C PHE A 19 6.24 -21.50 19.75
N MET A 20 5.01 -21.80 20.15
CA MET A 20 4.02 -20.83 20.62
C MET A 20 3.52 -21.19 22.02
N TRP A 21 4.30 -21.95 22.79
CA TRP A 21 3.85 -22.49 24.07
C TRP A 21 3.55 -21.36 25.06
N ASP A 22 4.51 -20.47 25.26
CA ASP A 22 4.41 -19.33 26.16
C ASP A 22 4.46 -17.98 25.42
N LYS A 23 4.12 -16.92 26.16
CA LYS A 23 4.08 -15.54 25.65
C LYS A 23 5.42 -15.07 25.09
N GLN A 24 6.53 -15.39 25.74
CA GLN A 24 7.85 -14.94 25.34
C GLN A 24 8.29 -15.59 24.02
N GLN A 25 8.01 -16.89 23.86
CA GLN A 25 8.27 -17.59 22.60
C GLN A 25 7.43 -17.02 21.45
N ARG A 26 6.13 -16.83 21.68
CA ARG A 26 5.22 -16.22 20.69
C ARG A 26 5.75 -14.87 20.21
N GLN A 27 6.12 -14.00 21.15
CA GLN A 27 6.65 -12.67 20.83
C GLN A 27 7.97 -12.76 20.07
N SER A 28 8.89 -13.62 20.51
CA SER A 28 10.21 -13.78 19.88
C SER A 28 10.09 -14.16 18.40
N TYR A 29 9.31 -15.20 18.08
CA TYR A 29 9.16 -15.65 16.69
C TYR A 29 8.41 -14.65 15.82
N LEU A 30 7.34 -14.04 16.33
CA LEU A 30 6.57 -13.06 15.58
C LEU A 30 7.35 -11.75 15.36
N VAL A 31 8.14 -11.30 16.32
CA VAL A 31 9.03 -10.14 16.13
C VAL A 31 10.15 -10.46 15.15
N MET A 32 10.72 -11.66 15.20
CA MET A 32 11.74 -12.11 14.24
C MET A 32 11.19 -12.16 12.82
N ALA A 33 9.95 -12.65 12.64
CA ALA A 33 9.32 -12.78 11.34
C ALA A 33 8.83 -11.44 10.78
N LEU A 34 8.21 -10.59 11.61
CA LEU A 34 7.46 -9.43 11.13
C LEU A 34 8.15 -8.10 11.44
N GLY A 35 9.18 -8.11 12.28
CA GLY A 35 9.84 -6.92 12.83
C GLY A 35 9.15 -6.39 14.09
N THR A 36 9.87 -5.58 14.87
CA THR A 36 9.40 -5.04 16.16
C THR A 36 8.21 -4.08 16.06
N ASN A 37 8.00 -3.46 14.89
CA ASN A 37 6.99 -2.42 14.68
C ASN A 37 5.82 -2.88 13.79
N ALA A 38 5.65 -4.19 13.57
CA ALA A 38 4.56 -4.69 12.76
C ALA A 38 3.20 -4.44 13.45
N ASN A 39 2.32 -3.67 12.80
CA ASN A 39 1.01 -3.29 13.34
C ASN A 39 0.13 -4.50 13.73
N VAL A 40 0.29 -5.65 13.08
CA VAL A 40 -0.45 -6.88 13.40
C VAL A 40 -0.13 -7.40 14.81
N LEU A 41 1.08 -7.17 15.32
CA LEU A 41 1.47 -7.60 16.67
C LEU A 41 0.62 -6.93 17.76
N ASN A 42 0.16 -5.70 17.52
CA ASN A 42 -0.70 -4.96 18.45
C ASN A 42 -2.13 -5.50 18.50
N ARG A 43 -2.53 -6.39 17.59
CA ARG A 43 -3.86 -7.00 17.53
C ARG A 43 -3.92 -8.36 18.23
N LEU A 44 -2.77 -8.93 18.57
CA LEU A 44 -2.69 -10.25 19.17
C LEU A 44 -2.95 -10.20 20.67
N VAL A 45 -3.75 -11.13 21.16
CA VAL A 45 -4.01 -11.31 22.59
C VAL A 45 -3.06 -12.37 23.15
N TRP A 46 -1.92 -11.89 23.66
CA TRP A 46 -0.77 -12.72 24.02
C TRP A 46 -1.00 -13.70 25.18
N ASP A 47 -1.90 -13.36 26.11
CA ASP A 47 -2.08 -14.07 27.38
C ASP A 47 -3.15 -15.19 27.33
N THR A 48 -3.49 -15.67 26.13
CA THR A 48 -4.44 -16.78 25.92
C THR A 48 -3.75 -18.15 25.90
N SER A 49 -4.53 -19.23 26.02
CA SER A 49 -3.98 -20.58 25.84
C SER A 49 -3.49 -20.78 24.40
N VAL A 50 -2.51 -21.67 24.21
CA VAL A 50 -1.92 -21.91 22.87
C VAL A 50 -2.97 -22.33 21.83
N ASP A 51 -4.00 -23.05 22.27
CA ASP A 51 -5.10 -23.54 21.42
C ASP A 51 -6.05 -22.45 20.95
N VAL A 52 -6.13 -21.35 21.71
CA VAL A 52 -6.89 -20.15 21.32
C VAL A 52 -5.99 -19.19 20.55
N PHE A 53 -4.73 -19.06 20.99
CA PHE A 53 -3.77 -18.14 20.41
C PHE A 53 -3.46 -18.44 18.95
N ILE A 54 -3.15 -19.70 18.59
CA ILE A 54 -2.70 -20.01 17.22
C ILE A 54 -3.78 -19.71 16.17
N PRO A 55 -5.03 -20.19 16.31
CA PRO A 55 -6.07 -19.88 15.33
C PRO A 55 -6.34 -18.37 15.21
N GLN A 56 -6.33 -17.64 16.34
CA GLN A 56 -6.50 -16.19 16.35
C GLN A 56 -5.33 -15.49 15.64
N MET A 57 -4.09 -15.87 15.94
CA MET A 57 -2.90 -15.33 15.30
C MET A 57 -2.90 -15.60 13.79
N VAL A 58 -3.21 -16.82 13.36
CA VAL A 58 -3.31 -17.18 11.94
C VAL A 58 -4.35 -16.30 11.24
N LYS A 59 -5.52 -16.09 11.85
CA LYS A 59 -6.56 -15.21 11.31
C LYS A 59 -6.06 -13.77 11.15
N GLU A 60 -5.40 -13.22 12.16
CA GLU A 60 -4.84 -11.86 12.10
C GLU A 60 -3.73 -11.73 11.05
N LEU A 61 -2.86 -12.74 10.92
CA LEU A 61 -1.78 -12.72 9.92
C LEU A 61 -2.30 -12.87 8.48
N VAL A 62 -3.33 -13.69 8.27
CA VAL A 62 -4.00 -13.80 6.95
C VAL A 62 -4.71 -12.49 6.62
N ALA A 63 -5.41 -11.88 7.58
CA ALA A 63 -6.07 -10.59 7.40
C ALA A 63 -5.09 -9.41 7.25
N PHE A 64 -3.85 -9.56 7.71
CA PHE A 64 -2.79 -8.59 7.48
C PHE A 64 -2.21 -8.66 6.06
N GLU A 65 -2.57 -9.71 5.31
CA GLU A 65 -2.15 -9.98 3.93
C GLU A 65 -0.62 -10.01 3.81
N GLU A 66 -0.01 -8.96 3.28
CA GLU A 66 1.39 -8.92 2.92
C GLU A 66 2.19 -7.94 3.79
N ILE A 67 3.33 -8.43 4.29
CA ILE A 67 4.36 -7.61 4.95
C ILE A 67 5.33 -7.08 3.90
N ALA A 68 5.49 -7.85 2.83
CA ALA A 68 6.20 -7.51 1.63
C ALA A 68 5.50 -8.13 0.42
N SER A 69 5.58 -7.43 -0.71
CA SER A 69 5.01 -7.81 -2.00
C SER A 69 5.19 -9.29 -2.30
N GLY A 70 4.09 -10.03 -2.38
CA GLY A 70 4.04 -11.44 -2.73
C GLY A 70 4.39 -12.40 -1.59
N LYS A 71 4.61 -11.92 -0.36
CA LYS A 71 4.88 -12.75 0.82
C LYS A 71 3.85 -12.49 1.92
N PRO A 72 2.85 -13.38 2.04
CA PRO A 72 1.89 -13.32 3.13
C PRO A 72 2.58 -13.37 4.50
N ALA A 73 2.10 -12.59 5.46
CA ALA A 73 2.68 -12.50 6.81
C ALA A 73 2.85 -13.88 7.47
N LEU A 74 1.86 -14.75 7.28
CA LEU A 74 1.86 -16.12 7.77
C LEU A 74 2.98 -16.96 7.14
N CYS A 75 3.26 -16.78 5.85
CA CYS A 75 4.33 -17.49 5.16
C CYS A 75 5.70 -17.09 5.72
N ILE A 76 5.91 -15.80 6.03
CA ILE A 76 7.17 -15.34 6.63
C ILE A 76 7.39 -15.96 8.01
N LEU A 77 6.34 -16.04 8.84
CA LEU A 77 6.42 -16.72 10.13
C LEU A 77 6.84 -18.19 9.98
N LEU A 78 6.24 -18.90 9.02
CA LEU A 78 6.57 -20.29 8.75
C LEU A 78 8.00 -20.45 8.22
N GLU A 79 8.48 -19.55 7.38
CA GLU A 79 9.88 -19.52 6.90
C GLU A 79 10.85 -19.37 8.09
N VAL A 80 10.59 -18.46 9.03
CA VAL A 80 11.41 -18.31 10.24
C VAL A 80 11.39 -19.56 11.12
N ILE A 81 10.22 -20.17 11.32
CA ILE A 81 10.13 -21.39 12.13
C ILE A 81 10.86 -22.54 11.44
N ARG A 82 10.73 -22.66 10.12
CA ARG A 82 11.43 -23.67 9.30
C ARG A 82 12.95 -23.65 9.49
N GLU A 83 13.55 -22.47 9.63
CA GLU A 83 15.00 -22.33 9.89
C GLU A 83 15.41 -22.85 11.28
N ASN A 84 14.46 -22.94 12.21
CA ASN A 84 14.68 -23.32 13.60
C ASN A 84 14.18 -24.74 13.94
N VAL A 85 13.76 -25.54 12.94
CA VAL A 85 13.31 -26.93 13.14
C VAL A 85 14.29 -27.95 12.58
N GLY A 86 14.20 -29.18 13.10
CA GLY A 86 14.92 -30.34 12.56
C GLY A 86 14.51 -30.66 11.12
N VAL A 87 15.42 -31.32 10.38
CA VAL A 87 15.24 -31.72 8.98
C VAL A 87 14.00 -32.59 8.77
N ASP A 88 13.54 -33.29 9.81
CA ASP A 88 12.34 -34.12 9.81
C ASP A 88 11.02 -33.33 9.77
N ILE A 89 11.02 -32.08 10.27
CA ILE A 89 9.83 -31.22 10.32
C ILE A 89 9.75 -30.27 9.11
N GLN A 90 10.89 -29.92 8.50
CA GLN A 90 10.93 -29.01 7.34
C GLN A 90 9.98 -29.42 6.19
N PRO A 91 9.88 -30.71 5.76
CA PRO A 91 8.97 -31.10 4.69
C PRO A 91 7.49 -30.83 5.01
N LYS A 92 7.11 -30.90 6.28
CA LYS A 92 5.73 -30.59 6.72
C LYS A 92 5.46 -29.10 6.61
N ILE A 93 6.42 -28.27 7.01
CA ILE A 93 6.31 -26.81 6.87
C ILE A 93 6.30 -26.42 5.39
N ASP A 94 7.14 -27.04 4.56
CA ASP A 94 7.20 -26.80 3.12
C ASP A 94 5.87 -27.13 2.44
N ASN A 95 5.25 -28.25 2.81
CA ASN A 95 3.92 -28.62 2.32
C ASN A 95 2.85 -27.61 2.77
N LEU A 96 2.88 -27.17 4.04
CA LEU A 96 1.94 -26.14 4.53
C LEU A 96 2.11 -24.81 3.81
N LEU A 97 3.35 -24.36 3.59
CA LEU A 97 3.64 -23.16 2.82
C LEU A 97 3.04 -23.25 1.42
N GLN A 98 3.19 -24.40 0.75
CA GLN A 98 2.62 -24.62 -0.57
C GLN A 98 1.09 -24.59 -0.54
N GLN A 99 0.45 -25.31 0.38
CA GLN A 99 -1.02 -25.35 0.52
C GLN A 99 -1.61 -23.96 0.82
N ILE A 100 -0.99 -23.19 1.72
CA ILE A 100 -1.42 -21.84 2.05
C ILE A 100 -1.33 -20.95 0.81
N ARG A 101 -0.22 -20.99 0.08
CA ARG A 101 -0.06 -20.21 -1.17
C ARG A 101 -1.13 -20.58 -2.18
N GLU A 102 -1.38 -21.86 -2.39
CA GLU A 102 -2.42 -22.33 -3.31
C GLU A 102 -3.83 -21.90 -2.89
N GLU A 103 -4.15 -21.97 -1.60
CA GLU A 103 -5.47 -21.56 -1.11
C GLU A 103 -5.65 -20.05 -1.22
N LEU A 104 -4.62 -19.26 -0.89
CA LEU A 104 -4.64 -17.81 -1.05
C LEU A 104 -4.77 -17.41 -2.54
N ILE A 105 -4.01 -18.05 -3.44
CA ILE A 105 -4.09 -17.83 -4.90
C ILE A 105 -5.46 -18.25 -5.44
N LYS A 106 -6.02 -19.38 -4.99
CA LYS A 106 -7.36 -19.81 -5.41
C LYS A 106 -8.42 -18.80 -5.01
N LYS A 107 -8.30 -18.20 -3.82
CA LYS A 107 -9.24 -17.17 -3.34
C LYS A 107 -9.03 -15.82 -4.03
N GLU A 108 -7.80 -15.47 -4.38
CA GLU A 108 -7.49 -14.30 -5.21
C GLU A 108 -8.07 -14.47 -6.62
N ASN A 109 -7.98 -15.66 -7.22
CA ASN A 109 -8.60 -15.99 -8.50
C ASN A 109 -10.13 -16.15 -8.44
N GLN A 110 -10.72 -16.16 -7.23
CA GLN A 110 -12.17 -16.08 -7.03
C GLN A 110 -12.68 -14.65 -6.91
N VAL A 111 -11.80 -13.63 -6.98
CA VAL A 111 -12.22 -12.25 -7.22
C VAL A 111 -13.04 -12.25 -8.52
N PRO A 112 -14.32 -11.84 -8.49
CA PRO A 112 -15.20 -11.94 -9.65
C PRO A 112 -14.56 -11.35 -10.90
N LYS A 113 -14.61 -12.09 -12.01
CA LYS A 113 -14.10 -11.70 -13.34
C LYS A 113 -14.61 -10.32 -13.82
N ILE A 114 -15.69 -9.83 -13.22
CA ILE A 114 -16.23 -8.48 -13.40
C ILE A 114 -15.21 -7.41 -12.97
N TYR A 115 -14.45 -7.64 -11.89
CA TYR A 115 -13.47 -6.69 -11.38
C TYR A 115 -12.22 -6.58 -12.24
N SER A 116 -11.79 -7.66 -12.89
CA SER A 116 -10.66 -7.57 -13.83
C SER A 116 -11.01 -6.69 -15.03
N GLN A 117 -12.26 -6.74 -15.52
CA GLN A 117 -12.72 -5.87 -16.61
C GLN A 117 -12.78 -4.40 -16.18
N VAL A 118 -13.36 -4.11 -15.01
CA VAL A 118 -13.43 -2.73 -14.50
C VAL A 118 -12.04 -2.15 -14.23
N LEU A 119 -11.12 -2.96 -13.72
CA LEU A 119 -9.73 -2.57 -13.49
C LEU A 119 -8.98 -2.30 -14.81
N ASP A 120 -9.16 -3.18 -15.80
CA ASP A 120 -8.57 -3.02 -17.13
C ASP A 120 -9.11 -1.74 -17.79
N GLU A 121 -10.43 -1.49 -17.74
CA GLU A 121 -11.06 -0.25 -18.20
C GLU A 121 -10.45 0.98 -17.52
N TYR A 122 -10.32 0.95 -16.19
CA TYR A 122 -9.74 2.03 -15.41
C TYR A 122 -8.31 2.34 -15.85
N PHE A 123 -7.46 1.33 -16.00
CA PHE A 123 -6.08 1.53 -16.44
C PHE A 123 -6.00 1.98 -17.90
N THR A 124 -6.85 1.48 -18.80
CA THR A 124 -6.89 1.97 -20.18
C THR A 124 -7.14 3.47 -20.21
N VAL A 125 -8.21 3.94 -19.55
CA VAL A 125 -8.57 5.37 -19.54
C VAL A 125 -7.51 6.21 -18.82
N THR A 126 -7.06 5.78 -17.64
CA THR A 126 -6.10 6.54 -16.82
C THR A 126 -4.73 6.65 -17.49
N LEU A 127 -4.23 5.57 -18.08
CA LEU A 127 -2.93 5.60 -18.76
C LEU A 127 -2.98 6.40 -20.06
N ASP A 128 -4.10 6.42 -20.77
CA ASP A 128 -4.30 7.29 -21.93
C ASP A 128 -4.32 8.76 -21.54
N LYS A 129 -5.08 9.13 -20.50
CA LYS A 129 -5.07 10.49 -19.92
C LYS A 129 -3.65 10.91 -19.50
N LEU A 130 -2.87 10.01 -18.86
CA LEU A 130 -1.49 10.29 -18.51
C LEU A 130 -0.61 10.56 -19.74
N ARG A 131 -0.78 9.80 -20.82
CA ARG A 131 -0.05 10.03 -22.08
C ARG A 131 -0.41 11.37 -22.71
N GLU A 132 -1.68 11.75 -22.68
CA GLU A 132 -2.15 13.07 -23.14
C GLU A 132 -1.53 14.23 -22.34
N GLN A 133 -1.24 14.00 -21.06
CA GLN A 133 -0.51 14.94 -20.18
C GLN A 133 1.02 14.88 -20.36
N GLY A 134 1.52 14.17 -21.37
CA GLY A 134 2.96 14.09 -21.69
C GLY A 134 3.73 13.02 -20.91
N CYS A 135 3.05 12.06 -20.28
CA CYS A 135 3.71 10.94 -19.61
C CYS A 135 4.22 9.90 -20.63
N LEU A 136 5.50 9.97 -20.96
CA LEU A 136 6.15 9.02 -21.89
C LEU A 136 6.76 7.80 -21.20
N ASP A 137 7.06 7.88 -19.90
CA ASP A 137 7.65 6.78 -19.12
C ASP A 137 6.58 6.10 -18.28
N ILE A 138 5.94 5.07 -18.84
CA ILE A 138 4.97 4.21 -18.15
C ILE A 138 5.52 2.78 -18.12
N ARG A 139 5.69 2.23 -16.92
CA ARG A 139 6.24 0.89 -16.69
C ARG A 139 5.23 0.03 -15.92
N LYS A 140 5.09 -1.22 -16.33
CA LYS A 140 4.23 -2.20 -15.66
C LYS A 140 5.03 -3.06 -14.69
N ASN A 141 4.37 -3.58 -13.64
CA ASN A 141 4.90 -4.61 -12.74
C ASN A 141 6.28 -4.26 -12.14
N GLN A 142 6.42 -3.04 -11.63
CA GLN A 142 7.67 -2.62 -10.99
C GLN A 142 7.71 -3.15 -9.55
N ILE A 143 8.87 -3.64 -9.14
CA ILE A 143 9.10 -4.10 -7.77
C ILE A 143 10.18 -3.20 -7.16
N HIS A 144 9.91 -2.69 -5.96
CA HIS A 144 10.89 -1.97 -5.18
C HIS A 144 10.77 -2.33 -3.70
N SER A 145 11.88 -2.79 -3.13
CA SER A 145 11.94 -3.29 -1.76
C SER A 145 10.87 -4.36 -1.52
N HIS A 146 9.79 -3.99 -0.87
CA HIS A 146 8.68 -4.84 -0.47
C HIS A 146 7.36 -4.39 -1.10
N CYS A 147 7.38 -3.54 -2.12
CA CYS A 147 6.20 -3.06 -2.84
C CYS A 147 6.22 -3.51 -4.29
N LYS A 148 5.06 -3.93 -4.78
CA LYS A 148 4.80 -4.15 -6.20
C LYS A 148 3.82 -3.10 -6.68
N PHE A 149 4.27 -2.34 -7.66
CA PHE A 149 3.47 -1.36 -8.37
C PHE A 149 2.94 -2.03 -9.64
N SER A 150 1.61 -2.09 -9.78
CA SER A 150 0.94 -2.54 -11.00
C SER A 150 1.40 -1.67 -12.18
N TYR A 151 1.43 -0.35 -11.97
CA TYR A 151 1.97 0.62 -12.92
C TYR A 151 2.75 1.72 -12.20
N VAL A 152 3.77 2.23 -12.88
CA VAL A 152 4.47 3.46 -12.50
C VAL A 152 4.55 4.35 -13.72
N ALA A 153 4.14 5.61 -13.57
CA ALA A 153 4.15 6.61 -14.62
C ALA A 153 4.91 7.86 -14.15
N LYS A 154 5.75 8.43 -15.01
CA LYS A 154 6.56 9.61 -14.70
C LYS A 154 6.39 10.71 -15.75
N ILE A 155 6.09 11.92 -15.29
CA ILE A 155 6.14 13.16 -16.06
C ILE A 155 7.34 13.97 -15.57
N SER A 156 8.39 14.07 -16.38
CA SER A 156 9.66 14.71 -15.98
C SER A 156 9.57 16.23 -15.87
N ASP A 157 8.57 16.85 -16.47
CA ASP A 157 8.44 18.30 -16.56
C ASP A 157 7.02 18.76 -16.27
N PHE A 158 6.52 18.37 -15.10
CA PHE A 158 5.17 18.67 -14.65
C PHE A 158 5.08 20.10 -14.11
N GLU A 159 4.06 20.84 -14.53
CA GLU A 159 3.84 22.22 -14.12
C GLU A 159 2.46 22.41 -13.49
N LEU A 160 2.41 23.03 -12.31
CA LEU A 160 1.19 23.51 -11.66
C LEU A 160 1.19 25.03 -11.63
N SER A 161 0.31 25.66 -12.43
CA SER A 161 0.21 27.11 -12.50
C SER A 161 -0.77 27.68 -11.46
N PHE A 162 -0.30 28.70 -10.73
CA PHE A 162 -0.98 29.46 -9.67
C PHE A 162 -1.05 30.96 -10.02
N GLY A 163 -1.53 31.28 -11.22
CA GLY A 163 -1.54 32.65 -11.74
C GLY A 163 -0.14 33.08 -12.15
N ILE A 164 0.44 34.06 -11.46
CA ILE A 164 1.80 34.56 -11.75
C ILE A 164 2.92 33.65 -11.22
N PHE A 165 2.59 32.66 -10.39
CA PHE A 165 3.53 31.67 -9.87
C PHE A 165 3.26 30.30 -10.50
N SER A 166 4.31 29.49 -10.66
CA SER A 166 4.19 28.09 -11.12
C SER A 166 5.11 27.20 -10.30
N MET A 167 4.61 26.06 -9.87
CA MET A 167 5.45 24.98 -9.34
C MET A 167 5.84 24.07 -10.51
N ARG A 168 7.11 23.69 -10.58
CA ARG A 168 7.63 22.85 -11.66
C ARG A 168 8.54 21.78 -11.09
N GLY A 169 8.38 20.56 -11.58
CA GLY A 169 9.26 19.45 -11.23
C GLY A 169 8.77 18.15 -11.84
N GLU A 170 9.14 17.04 -11.22
CA GLU A 170 8.73 15.71 -11.69
C GLU A 170 7.47 15.24 -10.97
N ALA A 171 6.51 14.68 -11.70
CA ALA A 171 5.34 14.03 -11.13
C ALA A 171 5.41 12.52 -11.35
N PHE A 172 5.15 11.77 -10.30
CA PHE A 172 5.13 10.31 -10.29
C PHE A 172 3.75 9.81 -9.92
N PHE A 173 3.23 8.85 -10.68
CA PHE A 173 1.96 8.18 -10.40
C PHE A 173 2.25 6.69 -10.23
N LEU A 174 2.06 6.20 -9.00
CA LEU A 174 2.34 4.81 -8.63
C LEU A 174 1.04 4.13 -8.25
N PHE A 175 0.73 3.03 -8.93
CA PHE A 175 -0.53 2.31 -8.78
C PHE A 175 -0.26 0.94 -8.16
N SER A 176 -1.01 0.60 -7.11
CA SER A 176 -0.98 -0.74 -6.52
C SER A 176 -2.40 -1.16 -6.13
N GLU A 177 -2.68 -2.45 -6.31
CA GLU A 177 -3.93 -3.07 -5.91
C GLU A 177 -3.84 -3.57 -4.46
N PHE A 178 -4.93 -3.43 -3.72
CA PHE A 178 -5.04 -3.92 -2.34
C PHE A 178 -6.37 -4.66 -2.17
N ALA A 179 -6.36 -5.75 -1.40
CA ALA A 179 -7.59 -6.46 -1.07
C ALA A 179 -8.40 -5.71 0.02
N SER A 180 -7.73 -4.91 0.85
CA SER A 180 -8.37 -3.92 1.72
C SER A 180 -7.45 -2.74 2.02
N ILE A 181 -8.02 -1.58 2.37
CA ILE A 181 -7.27 -0.37 2.67
C ILE A 181 -7.81 0.31 3.93
N ASN A 182 -6.91 0.84 4.75
CA ASN A 182 -7.21 1.76 5.85
C ASN A 182 -6.13 2.84 5.88
N MET A 183 -6.31 3.88 6.70
CA MET A 183 -5.35 4.99 6.75
C MET A 183 -3.91 4.58 7.05
N LYS A 184 -3.68 3.61 7.94
CA LYS A 184 -2.31 3.17 8.25
C LYS A 184 -1.65 2.49 7.06
N ILE A 185 -2.39 1.67 6.32
CA ILE A 185 -1.89 1.00 5.12
C ILE A 185 -1.62 2.03 4.02
N LEU A 186 -2.56 2.97 3.80
CA LEU A 186 -2.42 4.03 2.81
C LEU A 186 -1.22 4.95 3.10
N GLN A 187 -1.03 5.35 4.35
CA GLN A 187 0.13 6.14 4.77
C GLN A 187 1.45 5.41 4.50
N ARG A 188 1.54 4.13 4.91
CA ARG A 188 2.72 3.29 4.65
C ARG A 188 3.02 3.18 3.16
N PHE A 189 1.99 2.89 2.35
CA PHE A 189 2.12 2.81 0.90
C PHE A 189 2.59 4.14 0.29
N THR A 190 2.03 5.26 0.74
CA THR A 190 2.40 6.59 0.28
C THR A 190 3.87 6.90 0.58
N SER A 191 4.35 6.59 1.79
CA SER A 191 5.76 6.75 2.14
C SER A 191 6.67 5.90 1.25
N GLN A 192 6.31 4.64 0.99
CA GLN A 192 7.07 3.74 0.10
C GLN A 192 7.10 4.26 -1.34
N CYS A 193 5.99 4.79 -1.85
CA CYS A 193 5.94 5.44 -3.15
C CYS A 193 6.86 6.67 -3.21
N SER A 194 6.85 7.49 -2.14
CA SER A 194 7.69 8.69 -2.09
C SER A 194 9.18 8.37 -1.99
N GLU A 195 9.56 7.34 -1.21
CA GLU A 195 10.94 6.84 -1.17
C GLU A 195 11.40 6.41 -2.56
N TRP A 196 10.60 5.60 -3.25
CA TRP A 196 10.88 5.20 -4.63
C TRP A 196 11.03 6.40 -5.57
N ALA A 197 10.11 7.37 -5.50
CA ALA A 197 10.13 8.54 -6.36
C ALA A 197 11.38 9.40 -6.12
N ARG A 198 11.80 9.57 -4.86
CA ARG A 198 13.03 10.30 -4.50
C ARG A 198 14.29 9.64 -5.07
N GLU A 199 14.35 8.30 -5.13
CA GLU A 199 15.46 7.59 -5.77
C GLU A 199 15.50 7.74 -7.30
N LYS A 200 14.35 8.03 -7.92
CA LYS A 200 14.19 8.14 -9.38
C LYS A 200 14.13 9.57 -9.89
N VAL A 201 14.21 10.55 -9.00
CA VAL A 201 14.22 11.95 -9.37
C VAL A 201 15.51 12.28 -10.13
N ASN A 202 15.42 13.04 -11.21
CA ASN A 202 16.63 13.50 -11.89
C ASN A 202 17.26 14.65 -11.07
N PRO A 203 18.48 14.49 -10.52
CA PRO A 203 19.08 15.51 -9.66
C PRO A 203 19.32 16.86 -10.37
N SER A 204 19.39 16.87 -11.70
CA SER A 204 19.57 18.12 -12.48
C SER A 204 18.31 19.02 -12.53
N THR A 205 17.13 18.47 -12.24
CA THR A 205 15.86 19.22 -12.33
C THR A 205 15.70 20.26 -11.22
N VAL A 206 16.25 20.02 -10.02
CA VAL A 206 16.23 20.95 -8.90
C VAL A 206 17.00 22.24 -9.24
N GLY A 207 18.16 22.11 -9.89
CA GLY A 207 18.96 23.27 -10.32
C GLY A 207 18.22 24.12 -11.35
N GLN A 208 17.61 23.49 -12.36
CA GLN A 208 16.91 24.20 -13.45
C GLN A 208 15.66 24.96 -13.00
N ALA A 209 14.95 24.48 -11.97
CA ALA A 209 13.78 25.16 -11.43
C ALA A 209 14.14 26.47 -10.72
N ILE A 210 15.23 26.46 -9.92
CA ILE A 210 15.72 27.63 -9.19
C ILE A 210 16.12 28.77 -10.14
N TYR A 211 16.79 28.42 -11.25
CA TYR A 211 17.21 29.42 -12.25
C TYR A 211 16.03 30.11 -12.96
N ASN A 212 14.86 29.47 -13.04
CA ASN A 212 13.69 29.99 -13.75
C ASN A 212 12.68 30.71 -12.85
N PHE A 213 13.04 31.07 -11.60
CA PHE A 213 12.13 31.65 -10.60
C PHE A 213 10.87 30.80 -10.34
N ARG A 214 10.96 29.48 -10.52
CA ARG A 214 9.88 28.54 -10.22
C ARG A 214 10.19 27.82 -8.92
N ALA A 215 9.17 27.55 -8.10
CA ALA A 215 9.35 26.73 -6.91
C ALA A 215 9.60 25.28 -7.37
N PRO A 216 10.80 24.69 -7.12
CA PRO A 216 11.04 23.28 -7.40
C PRO A 216 10.07 22.45 -6.57
N THR A 217 9.31 21.59 -7.22
CA THR A 217 8.35 20.74 -6.52
C THR A 217 8.14 19.44 -7.26
N HIS A 218 8.45 18.34 -6.58
CA HIS A 218 8.14 17.00 -7.03
C HIS A 218 6.84 16.52 -6.40
N LEU A 219 6.06 15.76 -7.17
CA LEU A 219 4.75 15.25 -6.75
C LEU A 219 4.78 13.72 -6.81
N CYS A 220 4.28 13.07 -5.76
CA CYS A 220 4.13 11.63 -5.71
C CYS A 220 2.67 11.26 -5.46
N PHE A 221 1.96 10.87 -6.52
CA PHE A 221 0.60 10.35 -6.47
C PHE A 221 0.64 8.84 -6.17
N ALA A 222 0.35 8.48 -4.92
CA ALA A 222 0.26 7.10 -4.47
C ALA A 222 -1.20 6.63 -4.59
N VAL A 223 -1.49 5.86 -5.64
CA VAL A 223 -2.85 5.45 -6.01
C VAL A 223 -3.10 3.99 -5.58
N ALA A 224 -3.81 3.84 -4.47
CA ALA A 224 -4.28 2.55 -3.97
C ALA A 224 -5.61 2.17 -4.64
N ILE A 225 -5.64 1.02 -5.31
CA ILE A 225 -6.83 0.52 -5.99
C ILE A 225 -7.44 -0.60 -5.15
N VAL A 226 -8.72 -0.46 -4.81
CA VAL A 226 -9.46 -1.44 -3.99
C VAL A 226 -10.82 -1.72 -4.59
N ASP A 227 -11.38 -2.89 -4.29
CA ASP A 227 -12.76 -3.20 -4.65
C ASP A 227 -13.76 -2.29 -3.91
N THR A 228 -13.68 -2.33 -2.58
CA THR A 228 -14.52 -1.55 -1.67
C THR A 228 -13.66 -0.89 -0.60
N VAL A 229 -14.12 0.25 -0.09
CA VAL A 229 -13.50 0.95 1.03
C VAL A 229 -14.56 1.29 2.08
N ASP A 230 -14.22 1.13 3.36
CA ASP A 230 -15.15 1.44 4.44
C ASP A 230 -15.33 2.95 4.63
N ASP A 231 -16.51 3.36 5.10
CA ASP A 231 -16.88 4.78 5.22
C ASP A 231 -15.97 5.55 6.19
N LYS A 232 -15.40 4.88 7.20
CA LYS A 232 -14.46 5.49 8.13
C LYS A 232 -13.18 5.85 7.40
N THR A 233 -12.58 4.92 6.65
CA THR A 233 -11.40 5.18 5.82
C THR A 233 -11.67 6.28 4.79
N VAL A 234 -12.83 6.26 4.12
CA VAL A 234 -13.23 7.34 3.19
C VAL A 234 -13.24 8.70 3.87
N SER A 235 -13.89 8.79 5.04
CA SER A 235 -13.96 10.04 5.80
C SER A 235 -12.56 10.53 6.18
N GLU A 236 -11.72 9.64 6.71
CA GLU A 236 -10.37 9.98 7.15
C GLU A 236 -9.48 10.45 5.99
N VAL A 237 -9.49 9.78 4.84
CA VAL A 237 -8.75 10.21 3.63
C VAL A 237 -9.19 11.59 3.16
N GLN A 238 -10.49 11.87 3.23
CA GLN A 238 -11.04 13.14 2.74
C GLN A 238 -10.73 14.33 3.64
N THR A 239 -10.46 14.10 4.93
CA THR A 239 -10.30 15.14 5.95
C THR A 239 -8.89 15.27 6.51
N THR A 240 -8.04 14.25 6.39
CA THR A 240 -6.68 14.27 6.94
C THR A 240 -5.74 14.93 5.93
N ASN A 241 -5.20 16.10 6.28
CA ASN A 241 -4.25 16.80 5.40
C ASN A 241 -2.91 16.04 5.34
N PRO A 242 -2.51 15.52 4.16
CA PRO A 242 -1.26 14.77 4.04
C PRO A 242 -0.01 15.60 4.39
N LEU A 243 -0.09 16.93 4.27
CA LEU A 243 1.04 17.84 4.53
C LEU A 243 1.37 18.03 6.01
N ASP A 244 0.49 17.62 6.93
CA ASP A 244 0.79 17.73 8.37
C ASP A 244 1.78 16.65 8.85
N HIS A 245 2.06 15.62 8.03
CA HIS A 245 2.92 14.50 8.41
C HIS A 245 4.35 14.58 7.84
N SER A 246 4.58 15.29 6.73
CA SER A 246 5.92 15.53 6.19
C SER A 246 6.05 16.96 5.66
N LEU A 247 6.96 17.73 6.25
CA LEU A 247 7.29 19.10 5.83
C LEU A 247 8.50 19.09 4.90
N ASP A 248 8.47 18.25 3.87
CA ASP A 248 9.42 18.37 2.77
C ASP A 248 8.88 19.39 1.77
N LEU A 249 9.37 20.63 1.84
CA LEU A 249 8.90 21.72 1.00
C LEU A 249 9.11 21.46 -0.51
N LEU A 250 9.92 20.46 -0.88
CA LEU A 250 10.22 20.08 -2.25
C LEU A 250 9.40 18.87 -2.74
N TRP A 251 8.70 18.17 -1.84
CA TRP A 251 7.97 16.94 -2.16
C TRP A 251 6.54 16.98 -1.62
N TYR A 252 5.57 16.73 -2.50
CA TYR A 252 4.18 16.55 -2.09
C TYR A 252 3.79 15.10 -2.25
N GLU A 253 3.41 14.50 -1.12
CA GLU A 253 2.84 13.17 -1.06
C GLU A 253 1.31 13.28 -1.23
N VAL A 254 0.79 12.61 -2.25
CA VAL A 254 -0.62 12.70 -2.65
C VAL A 254 -1.25 11.31 -2.56
N PRO A 255 -1.76 10.92 -1.38
CA PRO A 255 -2.47 9.66 -1.20
C PRO A 255 -3.83 9.69 -1.91
N VAL A 256 -4.13 8.66 -2.70
CA VAL A 256 -5.38 8.51 -3.45
C VAL A 256 -5.87 7.07 -3.32
N ILE A 257 -7.18 6.89 -3.09
CA ILE A 257 -7.85 5.61 -3.18
C ILE A 257 -8.79 5.62 -4.39
N TYR A 258 -8.72 4.61 -5.25
CA TYR A 258 -9.73 4.34 -6.26
C TYR A 258 -10.54 3.10 -5.87
N GLU A 259 -11.85 3.27 -5.68
CA GLU A 259 -12.80 2.19 -5.38
C GLU A 259 -13.45 1.68 -6.67
N LEU A 260 -13.14 0.45 -7.06
CA LEU A 260 -13.60 -0.18 -8.29
C LEU A 260 -15.12 -0.36 -8.31
N SER A 261 -15.71 -0.83 -7.21
CA SER A 261 -17.16 -1.12 -7.13
C SER A 261 -18.04 0.10 -7.38
N ARG A 262 -17.57 1.29 -6.98
CA ARG A 262 -18.27 2.57 -7.16
C ARG A 262 -17.68 3.44 -8.27
N LYS A 263 -16.60 2.99 -8.93
CA LYS A 263 -15.80 3.76 -9.88
C LYS A 263 -15.49 5.17 -9.35
N LYS A 264 -15.02 5.26 -8.10
CA LYS A 264 -14.92 6.53 -7.36
C LYS A 264 -13.55 6.74 -6.73
N LEU A 265 -13.07 7.97 -6.84
CA LEU A 265 -11.85 8.44 -6.18
C LEU A 265 -12.12 9.02 -4.80
N TYR A 266 -11.23 8.72 -3.86
CA TYR A 266 -11.14 9.35 -2.55
C TYR A 266 -9.74 9.88 -2.33
N PHE A 267 -9.65 11.15 -1.96
CA PHE A 267 -8.43 11.89 -1.68
C PHE A 267 -8.80 13.06 -0.76
N TYR A 268 -7.80 13.78 -0.24
CA TYR A 268 -8.02 14.96 0.59
C TYR A 268 -8.83 16.02 -0.16
N ASN A 269 -10.11 16.15 0.20
CA ASN A 269 -11.07 17.01 -0.50
C ASN A 269 -11.50 18.21 0.33
N LYS A 270 -11.52 18.07 1.65
CA LYS A 270 -11.99 19.12 2.56
C LYS A 270 -11.13 19.15 3.82
N PRO A 271 -10.67 20.31 4.28
CA PRO A 271 -10.03 20.42 5.58
C PRO A 271 -11.03 20.06 6.69
N SER A 272 -10.52 19.47 7.77
CA SER A 272 -11.34 19.13 8.93
C SER A 272 -11.69 20.36 9.77
N ASN A 273 -10.91 21.44 9.66
CA ASN A 273 -11.09 22.67 10.42
C ASN A 273 -10.59 23.94 9.67
N PHE A 274 -10.96 25.11 10.19
CA PHE A 274 -10.62 26.41 9.59
C PHE A 274 -9.11 26.69 9.51
N TRP A 275 -8.30 26.13 10.41
CA TRP A 275 -6.85 26.35 10.43
C TRP A 275 -6.12 25.50 9.37
N GLU A 276 -6.62 24.30 9.08
CA GLU A 276 -6.14 23.46 7.96
C GLU A 276 -6.46 24.08 6.60
N ASN A 277 -7.55 24.85 6.49
CA ASN A 277 -7.91 25.63 5.29
C ASN A 277 -6.82 26.62 4.86
N PHE A 278 -5.91 27.04 5.76
CA PHE A 278 -4.83 27.96 5.42
C PHE A 278 -3.54 27.25 4.96
N LYS A 279 -3.31 25.99 5.36
CA LYS A 279 -2.08 25.28 5.05
C LYS A 279 -2.17 24.53 3.73
N GLY A 280 -1.61 25.11 2.68
CA GLY A 280 -1.45 24.42 1.39
C GLY A 280 -2.74 24.23 0.59
N GLU A 281 -3.87 24.81 1.01
CA GLU A 281 -5.17 24.66 0.34
C GLU A 281 -5.17 25.17 -1.11
N VAL A 282 -4.38 26.22 -1.40
CA VAL A 282 -4.17 26.70 -2.77
C VAL A 282 -3.55 25.60 -3.64
N VAL A 283 -2.52 24.91 -3.11
CA VAL A 283 -1.86 23.79 -3.79
C VAL A 283 -2.84 22.63 -3.94
N TRP A 284 -3.54 22.26 -2.86
CA TRP A 284 -4.53 21.19 -2.88
C TRP A 284 -5.65 21.43 -3.89
N LYS A 285 -6.13 22.66 -4.05
CA LYS A 285 -7.14 22.97 -5.08
C LYS A 285 -6.68 22.57 -6.48
N LYS A 286 -5.41 22.79 -6.80
CA LYS A 286 -4.82 22.35 -8.08
C LYS A 286 -4.59 20.85 -8.13
N LEU A 287 -4.07 20.25 -7.06
CA LEU A 287 -3.88 18.79 -6.99
C LEU A 287 -5.20 18.04 -7.14
N ARG A 288 -6.30 18.52 -6.55
CA ARG A 288 -7.63 17.94 -6.72
C ARG A 288 -8.09 17.95 -8.17
N THR A 289 -7.79 19.02 -8.90
CA THR A 289 -8.08 19.12 -10.34
C THR A 289 -7.28 18.05 -11.11
N VAL A 290 -5.98 17.93 -10.85
CA VAL A 290 -5.12 16.91 -11.47
C VAL A 290 -5.63 15.49 -11.18
N ILE A 291 -5.97 15.20 -9.93
CA ILE A 291 -6.50 13.89 -9.53
C ILE A 291 -7.82 13.61 -10.27
N GLN A 292 -8.72 14.58 -10.35
CA GLN A 292 -10.01 14.41 -11.03
C GLN A 292 -9.85 14.27 -12.55
N ASP A 293 -8.96 15.03 -13.17
CA ASP A 293 -8.78 15.02 -14.62
C ASP A 293 -8.08 13.75 -15.09
N ILE A 294 -7.05 13.31 -14.36
CA ILE A 294 -6.19 12.20 -14.75
C ILE A 294 -6.68 10.85 -14.20
N LEU A 295 -7.04 10.80 -12.91
CA LEU A 295 -7.22 9.53 -12.18
C LEU A 295 -8.69 9.08 -12.07
N SER A 296 -9.65 9.81 -12.66
CA SER A 296 -11.09 9.52 -12.48
C SER A 296 -11.58 8.20 -13.12
N GLY A 297 -10.73 7.50 -13.86
CA GLY A 297 -11.14 6.35 -14.67
C GLY A 297 -12.09 6.72 -15.80
#